data_AF-A0A2M7EL79-F1
#
_entry.id   AF-A0A2M7EL79-F1
#
_cell.length_a   1.000
_cell.length_b   1.000
_cell.length_c   1.000
_cell.angle_alpha   90.00
_cell.angle_beta   90.00
_cell.angle_gamma   90.00
#
_symmetry.space_group_name_H-M   'P 1'
#
loop_
_entity.id
_entity.type
_entity.pdbx_description
1 polymer ?
#
loop_
_entity_poly.entity_id
_entity_poly.type
_entity_poly.pdbx_seq_one_letter_code
_entity_poly.pdbx_strand_id
1 'polypeptide(L)'
;MNPFECFFESRTPNWKEIFKLRGNKYYGWVLCYNGIHIDLKKHIPNYKKMKSNLGKILHFYQLNCKKNPAFGIAYVEKDTKEELFQLLNIDFRDYFIAIK
;
A
#
# COMPACT_ATOMS: atom_id res chain seq x y z
N MET A 1 10.87 -21.87 -4.80
CA MET A 1 10.54 -21.98 -3.37
C MET A 1 9.55 -20.89 -2.98
N ASN A 2 8.45 -21.26 -2.32
CA ASN A 2 7.37 -20.36 -1.94
C ASN A 2 7.51 -19.92 -0.47
N PRO A 3 7.72 -18.62 -0.17
CA PRO A 3 7.87 -18.16 1.21
C PRO A 3 6.62 -18.39 2.09
N PHE A 4 5.42 -18.49 1.51
CA PHE A 4 4.21 -18.80 2.28
C PHE A 4 4.20 -20.25 2.77
N GLU A 5 4.54 -21.20 1.92
CA GLU A 5 4.69 -22.61 2.32
C GLU A 5 5.75 -22.77 3.41
N CYS A 6 6.89 -22.10 3.27
CA CYS A 6 7.93 -22.11 4.29
C CYS A 6 7.40 -21.62 5.65
N PHE A 7 6.58 -20.57 5.67
CA PHE A 7 5.97 -20.08 6.91
C PHE A 7 5.04 -21.12 7.55
N PHE A 8 4.12 -21.71 6.78
CA PHE A 8 3.17 -22.70 7.31
C PHE A 8 3.84 -24.00 7.77
N GLU A 9 4.96 -24.36 7.16
CA GLU A 9 5.72 -25.58 7.49
C GLU A 9 6.86 -25.34 8.49
N SER A 10 6.94 -24.14 9.09
CA SER A 10 8.01 -23.75 10.02
C SER A 10 9.43 -23.92 9.44
N ARG A 11 9.59 -23.76 8.12
CA ARG A 11 10.88 -23.78 7.42
C ARG A 11 11.39 -22.37 7.20
N THR A 12 12.71 -22.19 7.24
CA THR A 12 13.31 -20.89 6.88
C THR A 12 13.40 -20.78 5.35
N PRO A 13 12.77 -19.77 4.73
CA PRO A 13 12.91 -19.55 3.30
C PRO A 13 14.34 -19.07 2.95
N ASN A 14 14.90 -19.59 1.88
CA ASN A 14 16.12 -19.07 1.26
C ASN A 14 15.86 -17.71 0.59
N TRP A 15 15.95 -16.63 1.38
CA TRP A 15 15.73 -15.27 0.93
C TRP A 15 16.64 -14.86 -0.23
N LYS A 16 17.89 -15.35 -0.27
CA LYS A 16 18.84 -15.06 -1.34
C LYS A 16 18.33 -15.55 -2.70
N GLU A 17 17.71 -16.72 -2.73
CA GLU A 17 17.12 -17.29 -3.94
C GLU A 17 15.83 -16.54 -4.34
N ILE A 18 14.94 -16.25 -3.39
CA ILE A 18 13.69 -15.51 -3.63
C ILE A 18 13.96 -14.12 -4.21
N PHE A 19 14.98 -13.43 -3.70
CA PHE A 19 15.31 -12.07 -4.10
C PHE A 19 16.37 -11.98 -5.21
N LYS A 20 16.85 -13.11 -5.75
CA LYS A 20 17.91 -13.13 -6.79
C LYS A 20 17.59 -12.26 -8.00
N LEU A 21 16.32 -12.21 -8.41
CA LEU A 21 15.84 -11.40 -9.55
C LEU A 21 15.31 -10.02 -9.14
N ARG A 22 15.35 -9.68 -7.85
CA ARG A 22 14.72 -8.47 -7.26
C ARG A 22 15.71 -7.59 -6.48
N GLY A 23 17.01 -7.85 -6.62
CA GLY A 23 18.06 -7.28 -5.75
C GLY A 23 18.17 -5.76 -5.71
N ASN A 24 17.61 -5.05 -6.70
CA ASN A 24 17.69 -3.59 -6.82
C ASN A 24 16.33 -2.89 -6.70
N LYS A 25 15.36 -3.52 -6.02
CA LYS A 25 14.02 -2.95 -5.80
C LYS A 25 13.73 -2.88 -4.31
N TYR A 26 12.98 -1.85 -3.95
CA TYR A 26 12.51 -1.61 -2.60
C TYR A 26 11.01 -1.86 -2.53
N TYR A 27 10.57 -2.59 -1.51
CA TYR A 27 9.19 -3.00 -1.37
C TYR A 27 8.57 -2.36 -0.13
N GLY A 28 7.33 -1.90 -0.27
CA GLY A 28 6.60 -1.24 0.79
C GLY A 28 5.18 -1.76 0.91
N TRP A 29 4.65 -1.73 2.13
CA TRP A 29 3.24 -1.91 2.42
C TRP A 29 2.69 -0.59 2.95
N VAL A 30 1.61 -0.10 2.35
CA VAL A 30 0.99 1.19 2.67
C VAL A 30 -0.44 0.95 3.11
N LEU A 31 -0.74 1.30 4.35
CA LEU A 31 -2.10 1.33 4.87
C LEU A 31 -2.74 2.69 4.55
N CYS A 32 -3.71 2.68 3.64
CA CYS A 32 -4.42 3.89 3.22
C CYS A 32 -5.58 4.13 4.20
N TYR A 33 -5.35 4.93 5.24
CA TYR A 33 -6.33 5.18 6.29
C TYR A 33 -7.20 6.41 6.03
N ASN A 34 -8.38 6.44 6.63
CA ASN A 34 -9.26 7.60 6.62
C ASN A 34 -8.60 8.69 7.47
N GLY A 35 -8.21 9.80 6.85
CA GLY A 35 -7.65 10.92 7.60
C GLY A 35 -8.61 11.39 8.71
N ILE A 36 -8.06 11.91 9.81
CA ILE A 36 -8.85 12.46 10.90
C ILE A 36 -9.72 13.62 10.34
N HIS A 37 -10.98 13.69 10.77
CA HIS A 37 -11.98 14.70 10.37
C HIS A 37 -12.57 14.60 8.96
N ILE A 38 -12.39 13.48 8.25
CA ILE A 38 -13.13 13.25 6.99
C ILE A 38 -14.58 12.83 7.29
N ASP A 39 -15.55 13.60 6.81
CA ASP A 39 -16.97 13.21 6.81
C ASP A 39 -17.24 12.21 5.67
N LEU A 40 -17.25 10.92 6.01
CA LEU A 40 -17.49 9.80 5.08
C LEU A 40 -18.94 9.73 4.55
N LYS A 41 -19.86 10.58 5.04
CA LYS A 41 -21.18 10.75 4.42
C LYS A 41 -21.11 11.71 3.23
N LYS A 42 -20.16 12.64 3.24
CA LYS A 42 -19.99 13.68 2.22
C LYS A 42 -18.78 13.46 1.33
N HIS A 43 -17.84 12.60 1.71
CA HIS A 43 -16.60 12.38 0.99
C HIS A 43 -16.35 10.92 0.67
N ILE A 44 -15.68 10.68 -0.46
CA ILE A 44 -15.21 9.36 -0.90
C ILE A 44 -13.74 9.43 -1.30
N PRO A 45 -12.98 8.32 -1.15
CA PRO A 45 -11.61 8.25 -1.66
C PRO A 45 -11.55 8.33 -3.18
N ASN A 46 -10.69 9.21 -3.69
CA ASN A 46 -10.24 9.25 -5.08
C ASN A 46 -9.09 8.27 -5.27
N TYR A 47 -9.46 7.01 -5.51
CA TYR A 47 -8.50 5.93 -5.74
C TYR A 47 -7.58 6.20 -6.94
N LYS A 48 -8.03 6.92 -7.97
CA LYS A 48 -7.20 7.24 -9.13
C LYS A 48 -6.03 8.16 -8.75
N LYS A 49 -6.31 9.26 -8.05
CA LYS A 49 -5.30 10.20 -7.55
C LYS A 49 -4.31 9.50 -6.61
N MET A 50 -4.83 8.71 -5.66
CA MET A 50 -4.00 7.98 -4.71
C MET A 50 -3.10 6.96 -5.42
N LYS A 51 -3.64 6.13 -6.34
CA LYS A 51 -2.84 5.12 -7.05
C LYS A 51 -1.73 5.77 -7.88
N SER A 52 -2.01 6.91 -8.50
CA SER A 52 -1.00 7.68 -9.24
C SER A 52 0.15 8.12 -8.34
N ASN A 53 -0.14 8.62 -7.14
CA ASN A 53 0.88 9.08 -6.20
C ASN A 53 1.70 7.94 -5.59
N LEU A 54 1.10 6.77 -5.38
CA LEU A 54 1.82 5.59 -4.89
C LEU A 54 2.78 5.00 -5.95
N GLY A 55 2.60 5.32 -7.23
CA GLY A 55 3.46 4.84 -8.32
C GLY A 55 3.21 3.37 -8.64
N LYS A 56 4.29 2.57 -8.75
CA LYS A 56 4.19 1.15 -9.12
C LYS A 56 3.61 0.32 -7.97
N ILE A 57 2.33 0.01 -8.10
CA ILE A 57 1.58 -0.85 -7.18
C ILE A 57 1.62 -2.29 -7.71
N LEU A 58 2.15 -3.20 -6.90
CA LEU A 58 2.13 -4.65 -7.16
C LEU A 58 0.74 -5.23 -6.91
N HIS A 59 0.09 -4.77 -5.85
CA HIS A 59 -1.25 -5.22 -5.49
C HIS A 59 -1.98 -4.16 -4.67
N PHE A 60 -3.29 -4.03 -4.87
CA PHE A 60 -4.14 -3.12 -4.11
C PHE A 60 -5.41 -3.83 -3.65
N TYR A 61 -5.60 -3.90 -2.33
CA TYR A 61 -6.86 -4.32 -1.74
C TYR A 61 -7.69 -3.08 -1.42
N GLN A 62 -8.86 -2.97 -2.06
CA GLN A 62 -9.82 -1.93 -1.74
C GLN A 62 -10.63 -2.34 -0.51
N LEU A 63 -10.71 -1.45 0.48
CA LEU A 63 -11.49 -1.66 1.69
C LEU A 63 -12.72 -0.74 1.72
N ASN A 64 -13.76 -1.17 2.43
CA ASN A 64 -14.91 -0.32 2.70
C ASN A 64 -14.60 0.64 3.84
N CYS A 65 -14.32 1.90 3.49
CA CYS A 65 -14.02 2.99 4.43
C CYS A 65 -15.16 3.32 5.39
N LYS A 66 -16.40 2.95 5.09
CA LYS A 66 -17.55 3.13 6.01
C LYS A 66 -17.61 2.05 7.10
N LYS A 67 -16.95 0.91 6.88
CA LYS A 67 -16.88 -0.21 7.84
C LYS A 67 -15.54 -0.28 8.56
N ASN A 68 -14.49 0.28 7.98
CA ASN A 68 -13.12 0.19 8.49
C ASN A 68 -12.48 1.58 8.54
N PRO A 69 -11.54 1.83 9.46
CA PRO A 69 -10.79 3.09 9.51
C PRO A 69 -9.83 3.24 8.32
N ALA A 70 -9.74 2.25 7.43
CA ALA A 70 -8.95 2.29 6.21
C ALA A 70 -9.80 2.06 4.97
N PHE A 71 -9.36 2.64 3.87
CA PHE A 71 -10.00 2.56 2.56
C PHE A 71 -9.20 1.73 1.55
N GLY A 72 -7.96 1.35 1.89
CA GLY A 72 -7.18 0.43 1.08
C GLY A 72 -5.86 -0.01 1.69
N ILE A 73 -5.30 -1.05 1.09
CA ILE A 73 -3.96 -1.55 1.37
C ILE A 73 -3.22 -1.65 0.03
N ALA A 74 -2.03 -1.06 -0.06
CA ALA A 74 -1.21 -1.12 -1.26
C ALA A 74 0.14 -1.79 -0.97
N TYR A 75 0.53 -2.70 -1.86
CA TYR A 75 1.88 -3.23 -1.94
C TYR A 75 2.58 -2.52 -3.08
N VAL A 76 3.67 -1.83 -2.79
CA VAL A 76 4.39 -0.98 -3.76
C VAL A 76 5.80 -1.51 -4.00
N GLU A 77 6.28 -1.29 -5.22
CA GLU A 77 7.68 -1.49 -5.61
C GLU A 77 8.26 -0.13 -6.00
N LYS A 78 9.47 0.16 -5.49
CA LYS A 78 10.22 1.40 -5.70
C LYS A 78 11.62 1.08 -6.19
N ASP A 79 12.21 2.01 -6.92
CA ASP A 79 13.56 1.86 -7.47
C ASP A 79 14.62 2.33 -6.48
N THR A 80 14.24 3.23 -5.58
CA THR A 80 15.12 3.83 -4.57
C THR A 80 14.49 3.76 -3.18
N LYS A 81 15.32 3.88 -2.15
CA LYS A 81 14.85 3.93 -0.75
C LYS A 81 14.13 5.24 -0.46
N GLU A 82 14.57 6.32 -1.11
CA GLU A 82 14.04 7.68 -0.97
C GLU A 82 12.58 7.75 -1.40
N GLU A 83 12.21 7.04 -2.47
CA GLU A 83 10.80 6.91 -2.90
C GLU A 83 9.90 6.27 -1.84
N LEU A 84 10.42 5.35 -1.01
CA LEU A 84 9.65 4.80 0.12
C LEU A 84 9.48 5.84 1.23
N PHE A 85 10.53 6.61 1.52
CA PHE A 85 10.45 7.66 2.54
C PHE A 85 9.46 8.77 2.17
N GLN A 86 9.33 9.09 0.88
CA GLN A 86 8.31 10.03 0.40
C GLN A 86 6.89 9.57 0.74
N LEU A 87 6.63 8.26 0.78
CA LEU A 87 5.31 7.73 1.13
C LEU A 87 4.93 8.00 2.60
N LEU A 88 5.91 8.19 3.49
CA LEU A 88 5.66 8.53 4.90
C LEU A 88 5.12 9.94 5.08
N ASN A 89 5.34 10.82 4.10
CA ASN A 89 4.87 12.20 4.12
C ASN A 89 3.47 12.37 3.51
N ILE A 90 2.82 11.28 3.10
CA ILE A 90 1.50 11.33 2.50
C ILE A 90 0.45 11.67 3.56
N ASP A 91 -0.31 12.73 3.28
CA ASP A 91 -1.58 12.99 3.97
C ASP A 91 -2.74 12.38 3.19
N PHE A 92 -3.38 11.36 3.75
CA PHE A 92 -4.48 10.68 3.07
C PHE A 92 -5.75 11.53 2.92
N ARG A 93 -5.87 12.65 3.65
CA ARG A 93 -6.99 13.59 3.49
C ARG A 93 -7.04 14.17 2.08
N ASP A 94 -5.89 14.36 1.44
CA ASP A 94 -5.77 14.91 0.09
C ASP A 94 -6.39 14.03 -1.01
N TYR A 95 -6.73 12.79 -0.68
CA TYR A 95 -7.39 11.87 -1.59
C TYR A 95 -8.89 11.78 -1.38
N PHE A 96 -9.48 12.46 -0.40
CA PHE A 96 -10.94 12.47 -0.24
C PHE A 96 -11.55 13.62 -1.04
N ILE A 97 -12.57 13.31 -1.83
CA ILE A 97 -13.32 14.27 -2.64
C ILE A 97 -14.78 14.28 -2.21
N ALA A 98 -15.42 15.44 -2.31
CA ALA A 98 -16.85 15.57 -2.02
C ALA A 98 -17.67 14.75 -3.03
N ILE A 99 -18.72 14.09 -2.53
CA ILE A 99 -19.74 13.45 -3.34
C ILE A 99 -20.56 14.56 -3.98
N LYS A 100 -20.64 14.56 -5.31
CA LYS A 100 -21.52 15.46 -6.06
C LYS A 100 -22.96 14.98 -6.03
#